data_AF-A0A976IJ13-F1
#
_entry.id   AF-A0A976IJ13-F1
#
_cell.length_a   1.000
_cell.length_b   1.000
_cell.length_c   1.000
_cell.angle_alpha   90.00
_cell.angle_beta   90.00
_cell.angle_gamma   90.00
#
_symmetry.space_group_name_H-M   'P 1'
#
loop_
_entity.id
_entity.type
_entity.pdbx_description
1 polymer ?
#
loop_
_entity_poly.entity_id
_entity_poly.type
_entity_poly.pdbx_seq_one_letter_code
_entity_poly.pdbx_strand_id
1 'polypeptide(L)'
;MATAVRAKVFKAKDNTNQHGTTALKPKSSESCVPLQCITKECEFQSYLTDTNNIFADSIKTVVGLHFEFAAKNDNTKHPEVVAIAISSDEAAVVFVLASLPKAQVITGLQALLSNPMVTKVMHSVHQVAYLLHCYGLQIPCLTNCVDLQLLYEIAIDSTVLDATVIQIATACSREIVTGLAQSTLSFSARSKLMKFAMGAIKMLSEKLQRSMAQTAKLYASCYIKLQCKSSLKKKCAVITSTRWEVSVINQGNHAIWFDPDADNQPRSLEFLYSGTDGNSATKVPSLTLQCELDSLLDLLPSSYRDAICKVDNYALRLVDICIDVGRIPFAYIGRRQRIPLGLDGKVVLKETIDNIIEKLGGEMRIGGDNRVGIERQLHRISVMRSKSDEVYGLTMRVGRALCNAACVLTDLLLSGKHANKSVLILGHPGSGKTTLIRDVARCVSKTMENVCIIDTSNEIGGDGLVPHECVGWARRMMVPSLEAQARVMVECVQNHTVETLIVDEIGRKAEVLAASTVRQRGPRLIASAHGDFRALLRNPDLKGLVGGSQQVTLGDKEAKESSKGKLQTQRAGNPIFDVIVELDHVARGRCRIIWDVAKAVDTVLEGKVYPVETRRWDRSTRGVQVLKNSHEIAI
;
A
#
# COMPACT_ATOMS: atom_id res chain seq x y z
N MET A 1 -17.79 39.05 25.77
CA MET A 1 -18.60 37.96 26.35
C MET A 1 -17.93 36.64 26.03
N ALA A 2 -16.96 36.26 26.86
CA ALA A 2 -16.20 35.02 26.73
C ALA A 2 -16.49 34.18 27.98
N THR A 3 -16.95 32.95 27.80
CA THR A 3 -17.19 32.02 28.91
C THR A 3 -16.22 30.86 28.79
N ALA A 4 -15.11 30.97 29.52
CA ALA A 4 -14.15 29.90 29.75
C ALA A 4 -14.62 29.07 30.96
N VAL A 5 -14.77 27.75 30.79
CA VAL A 5 -15.00 26.82 31.91
C VAL A 5 -13.73 26.01 32.16
N ARG A 6 -13.14 26.27 33.34
CA ARG A 6 -11.98 25.60 33.94
C ARG A 6 -12.27 24.12 34.23
N ALA A 7 -11.38 23.23 33.79
CA ALA A 7 -11.26 21.88 34.35
C ALA A 7 -10.35 21.92 35.60
N LYS A 8 -10.89 21.50 36.75
CA LYS A 8 -10.16 21.35 38.02
C LYS A 8 -9.34 20.06 37.99
N VAL A 9 -8.03 20.19 38.15
CA VAL A 9 -7.10 19.12 38.48
C VAL A 9 -7.18 18.85 39.99
N PHE A 10 -7.56 17.65 40.40
CA PHE A 10 -7.44 17.19 41.79
C PHE A 10 -6.16 16.36 41.96
N LYS A 11 -5.27 16.84 42.83
CA LYS A 11 -4.08 16.13 43.32
C LYS A 11 -4.52 15.00 44.25
N ALA A 12 -4.07 13.76 43.98
CA ALA A 12 -4.13 12.66 44.93
C ALA A 12 -3.00 12.82 45.97
N LYS A 13 -3.34 12.74 47.26
CA LYS A 13 -2.41 12.64 48.38
C LYS A 13 -2.05 11.17 48.59
N ASP A 14 -0.76 10.89 48.66
CA ASP A 14 -0.19 9.67 49.22
C ASP A 14 -0.61 9.52 50.69
N ASN A 15 -1.18 8.35 51.02
CA ASN A 15 -1.27 7.88 52.39
C ASN A 15 -0.87 6.40 52.41
N THR A 16 0.35 6.17 52.89
CA THR A 16 0.86 4.88 53.34
C THR A 16 0.02 4.34 54.48
N ASN A 17 -0.50 3.12 54.36
CA ASN A 17 -0.74 2.27 55.52
C ASN A 17 -0.61 0.78 55.15
N GLN A 18 0.17 0.10 55.98
CA GLN A 18 0.49 -1.32 55.93
C GLN A 18 -0.64 -2.18 56.52
N HIS A 19 -0.55 -3.48 56.19
CA HIS A 19 -1.20 -4.66 56.79
C HIS A 19 -2.50 -5.19 56.17
N GLY A 20 -2.45 -6.48 55.80
CA GLY A 20 -3.62 -7.33 55.56
C GLY A 20 -3.55 -8.17 54.29
N THR A 21 -2.63 -9.14 54.20
CA THR A 21 -2.70 -10.22 53.20
C THR A 21 -3.90 -11.10 53.47
N THR A 22 -5.03 -10.82 52.82
CA THR A 22 -6.11 -11.78 52.57
C THR A 22 -6.31 -11.89 51.07
N ALA A 23 -5.88 -13.02 50.51
CA ALA A 23 -6.06 -13.39 49.12
C ALA A 23 -7.56 -13.52 48.79
N LEU A 24 -8.14 -12.43 48.26
CA LEU A 24 -9.44 -12.47 47.60
C LEU A 24 -9.25 -13.13 46.22
N LYS A 25 -9.59 -14.42 46.13
CA LYS A 25 -9.78 -15.11 44.86
C LYS A 25 -10.81 -14.35 44.02
N PRO A 26 -10.54 -14.01 42.74
CA PRO A 26 -11.60 -13.54 41.86
C PRO A 26 -12.55 -14.72 41.60
N LYS A 27 -13.82 -14.59 41.98
CA LYS A 27 -14.89 -15.51 41.57
C LYS A 27 -15.13 -15.34 40.06
N SER A 28 -14.43 -16.12 39.25
CA SER A 28 -14.75 -16.31 37.83
C SER A 28 -15.75 -17.45 37.69
N SER A 29 -17.04 -17.15 37.70
CA SER A 29 -18.06 -18.07 37.18
C SER A 29 -18.49 -17.60 35.79
N GLU A 30 -17.59 -17.70 34.81
CA GLU A 30 -18.02 -17.74 33.42
C GLU A 30 -18.72 -19.08 33.21
N SER A 31 -20.01 -19.06 32.90
CA SER A 31 -20.75 -20.27 32.53
C SER A 31 -20.10 -20.86 31.28
N CYS A 32 -19.37 -21.97 31.45
CA CYS A 32 -18.69 -22.62 30.34
C CYS A 32 -19.75 -23.22 29.40
N VAL A 33 -19.85 -22.67 28.19
CA VAL A 33 -20.72 -23.21 27.14
C VAL A 33 -20.28 -24.65 26.84
N PRO A 34 -21.21 -25.60 26.70
CA PRO A 34 -20.86 -26.97 26.31
C PRO A 34 -20.07 -26.94 24.99
N LEU A 35 -18.86 -27.49 25.03
CA LEU A 35 -17.94 -27.54 23.90
C LEU A 35 -17.84 -28.97 23.38
N GLN A 36 -18.24 -29.18 22.13
CA GLN A 36 -18.05 -30.44 21.42
C GLN A 36 -16.86 -30.30 20.45
N CYS A 37 -15.92 -31.24 20.44
CA CYS A 37 -14.85 -31.29 19.46
C CYS A 37 -15.04 -32.51 18.55
N ILE A 38 -15.17 -32.27 17.25
CA ILE A 38 -15.37 -33.31 16.23
C ILE A 38 -14.06 -33.50 15.47
N THR A 39 -13.49 -34.69 15.62
CA THR A 39 -12.22 -35.09 14.99
C THR A 39 -12.35 -36.33 14.11
N LYS A 40 -13.42 -37.12 14.30
CA LYS A 40 -13.65 -38.37 13.57
C LYS A 40 -14.70 -38.19 12.49
N GLU A 41 -14.51 -38.88 11.38
CA GLU A 41 -15.46 -38.88 10.27
C GLU A 41 -16.84 -39.40 10.66
N CYS A 42 -16.95 -40.44 11.50
CA CYS A 42 -18.25 -40.97 11.93
C CYS A 42 -19.08 -39.96 12.74
N GLU A 43 -18.44 -39.26 13.68
CA GLU A 43 -19.05 -38.19 14.48
C GLU A 43 -19.47 -37.04 13.57
N PHE A 44 -18.63 -36.70 12.58
CA PHE A 44 -18.91 -35.64 11.62
C PHE A 44 -20.08 -35.96 10.68
N GLN A 45 -20.14 -37.18 10.15
CA GLN A 45 -21.23 -37.63 9.29
C GLN A 45 -22.55 -37.68 10.04
N SER A 46 -22.58 -38.19 11.28
CA SER A 46 -23.80 -38.16 12.11
C SER A 46 -24.26 -36.72 12.33
N TYR A 47 -23.32 -35.83 12.68
CA TYR A 47 -23.60 -34.43 12.97
C TYR A 47 -24.15 -33.64 11.77
N LEU A 48 -23.76 -34.00 10.54
CA LEU A 48 -24.28 -33.39 9.31
C LEU A 48 -25.56 -34.06 8.80
N THR A 49 -25.72 -35.38 8.97
CA THR A 49 -26.88 -36.11 8.43
C THR A 49 -28.16 -35.74 9.17
N ASP A 50 -28.10 -35.64 10.49
CA ASP A 50 -29.22 -35.25 11.37
C ASP A 50 -29.77 -33.84 11.04
N THR A 51 -29.00 -33.08 10.28
CA THR A 51 -29.19 -31.64 10.04
C THR A 51 -29.18 -31.31 8.56
N ASN A 52 -29.41 -32.31 7.70
CA ASN A 52 -29.52 -32.17 6.25
C ASN A 52 -28.29 -31.49 5.59
N ASN A 53 -27.10 -31.97 5.95
CA ASN A 53 -25.78 -31.45 5.54
C ASN A 53 -25.45 -30.04 6.01
N ILE A 54 -26.10 -29.55 7.07
CA ILE A 54 -25.82 -28.26 7.71
C ILE A 54 -25.17 -28.51 9.07
N PHE A 55 -24.25 -27.69 9.56
CA PHE A 55 -23.72 -27.88 10.92
C PHE A 55 -24.81 -27.65 11.99
N ALA A 56 -25.02 -28.56 12.96
CA ALA A 56 -26.12 -28.47 13.94
C ALA A 56 -26.19 -27.15 14.73
N ASP A 57 -25.06 -26.63 15.22
CA ASP A 57 -24.99 -25.34 15.90
C ASP A 57 -25.42 -24.16 15.02
N SER A 58 -25.44 -24.33 13.71
CA SER A 58 -25.96 -23.31 12.79
C SER A 58 -27.47 -23.30 12.65
N ILE A 59 -28.21 -24.23 13.28
CA ILE A 59 -29.69 -24.15 13.34
C ILE A 59 -30.14 -22.89 14.12
N LYS A 60 -29.23 -22.28 14.90
CA LYS A 60 -29.46 -21.02 15.61
C LYS A 60 -29.51 -19.81 14.66
N THR A 61 -30.18 -18.74 15.08
CA THR A 61 -30.39 -17.53 14.26
C THR A 61 -29.13 -16.70 14.05
N VAL A 62 -28.18 -16.74 14.99
CA VAL A 62 -26.90 -16.04 14.93
C VAL A 62 -25.79 -16.95 15.45
N VAL A 63 -24.74 -17.12 14.65
CA VAL A 63 -23.55 -17.90 15.02
C VAL A 63 -22.29 -17.12 14.66
N GLY A 64 -21.28 -17.24 15.51
CA GLY A 64 -19.94 -16.78 15.21
C GLY A 64 -19.12 -17.90 14.59
N LEU A 65 -18.32 -17.56 13.58
CA LEU A 65 -17.41 -18.46 12.89
C LEU A 65 -15.98 -17.98 13.06
N HIS A 66 -15.14 -18.80 13.70
CA HIS A 66 -13.70 -18.55 13.82
C HIS A 66 -12.94 -19.66 13.11
N PHE A 67 -11.99 -19.27 12.25
CA PHE A 67 -11.13 -20.19 11.51
C PHE A 67 -9.71 -20.11 12.04
N GLU A 68 -9.11 -21.27 12.28
CA GLU A 68 -7.70 -21.37 12.65
C GLU A 68 -6.89 -21.83 11.43
N PHE A 69 -5.74 -21.19 11.25
CA PHE A 69 -4.86 -21.41 10.10
C PHE A 69 -3.46 -21.79 10.56
N ALA A 70 -2.83 -22.75 9.87
CA ALA A 70 -1.45 -23.15 10.13
C ALA A 70 -0.56 -22.88 8.92
N ALA A 71 0.68 -22.44 9.16
CA ALA A 71 1.68 -22.31 8.11
C ALA A 71 2.14 -23.71 7.65
N LYS A 72 2.28 -23.93 6.33
CA LYS A 72 2.92 -25.15 5.81
C LYS A 72 4.44 -25.05 5.95
N ASN A 73 5.07 -26.19 6.28
CA ASN A 73 6.53 -26.32 6.30
C ASN A 73 7.13 -26.40 4.89
N ASP A 74 6.34 -26.78 3.89
CA ASP A 74 6.75 -26.80 2.49
C ASP A 74 6.57 -25.43 1.84
N ASN A 75 7.41 -25.13 0.85
CA ASN A 75 7.47 -23.91 0.01
C ASN A 75 6.15 -23.49 -0.70
N THR A 76 5.00 -24.08 -0.36
CA THR A 76 3.68 -23.56 -0.71
C THR A 76 3.43 -22.23 0.00
N LYS A 77 3.01 -21.20 -0.75
CA LYS A 77 2.98 -19.80 -0.30
C LYS A 77 1.87 -19.43 0.70
N HIS A 78 0.91 -20.31 1.00
CA HIS A 78 -0.30 -19.94 1.74
C HIS A 78 -0.57 -20.85 2.94
N PRO A 79 -1.02 -20.30 4.09
CA PRO A 79 -1.42 -21.09 5.23
C PRO A 79 -2.66 -21.95 4.91
N GLU A 80 -2.80 -23.06 5.60
CA GLU A 80 -3.91 -24.00 5.42
C GLU A 80 -4.93 -23.84 6.56
N VAL A 81 -6.22 -23.96 6.23
CA VAL A 81 -7.29 -23.97 7.23
C VAL A 81 -7.27 -25.30 7.96
N VAL A 82 -7.00 -25.28 9.26
CA VAL A 82 -6.83 -26.51 10.06
C VAL A 82 -8.02 -26.82 10.93
N ALA A 83 -8.78 -25.80 11.33
CA ALA A 83 -9.94 -25.97 12.18
C ALA A 83 -10.93 -24.82 12.03
N ILE A 84 -12.20 -25.10 12.34
CA ILE A 84 -13.26 -24.11 12.42
C ILE A 84 -14.00 -24.29 13.75
N ALA A 85 -14.23 -23.19 14.45
CA ALA A 85 -15.13 -23.11 15.59
C ALA A 85 -16.42 -22.41 15.17
N ILE A 86 -17.55 -23.04 15.48
CA ILE A 86 -18.89 -22.50 15.33
C ILE A 86 -19.43 -22.35 16.75
N SER A 87 -19.85 -21.14 17.12
CA SER A 87 -20.37 -20.92 18.47
C SER A 87 -21.55 -19.96 18.49
N SER A 88 -22.50 -20.30 19.35
CA SER A 88 -23.63 -19.47 19.76
C SER A 88 -23.55 -19.17 21.26
N ASP A 89 -24.56 -18.50 21.82
CA ASP A 89 -24.62 -18.25 23.27
C ASP A 89 -24.81 -19.54 24.08
N GLU A 90 -25.41 -20.58 23.49
CA GLU A 90 -25.84 -21.82 24.15
C GLU A 90 -24.91 -23.02 23.91
N ALA A 91 -24.25 -23.10 22.75
CA ALA A 91 -23.42 -24.23 22.35
C ALA A 91 -22.20 -23.79 21.52
N ALA A 92 -21.15 -24.60 21.54
CA ALA A 92 -19.99 -24.42 20.70
C ALA A 92 -19.46 -25.77 20.18
N VAL A 93 -19.13 -25.81 18.89
CA VAL A 93 -18.51 -26.97 18.25
C VAL A 93 -17.23 -26.57 17.52
N VAL A 94 -16.18 -27.37 17.68
CA VAL A 94 -14.89 -27.22 16.99
C VAL A 94 -14.64 -28.43 16.09
N PHE A 95 -14.48 -28.17 14.79
CA PHE A 95 -14.12 -29.19 13.79
C PHE A 95 -12.64 -29.11 13.48
N VAL A 96 -11.93 -30.24 13.61
CA VAL A 96 -10.52 -30.34 13.22
C VAL A 96 -10.44 -30.81 11.77
N LEU A 97 -10.41 -29.86 10.84
CA LEU A 97 -10.54 -30.11 9.39
C LEU A 97 -9.47 -31.05 8.84
N ALA A 98 -8.25 -31.02 9.40
CA ALA A 98 -7.16 -31.92 9.00
C ALA A 98 -7.47 -33.41 9.21
N SER A 99 -8.46 -33.74 10.05
CA SER A 99 -8.86 -35.12 10.36
C SER A 99 -10.19 -35.52 9.69
N LEU A 100 -10.79 -34.64 8.88
CA LEU A 100 -12.12 -34.83 8.29
C LEU A 100 -12.05 -34.92 6.76
N PRO A 101 -13.00 -35.61 6.10
CA PRO A 101 -13.06 -35.68 4.64
C PRO A 101 -13.29 -34.31 4.02
N LYS A 102 -12.31 -33.83 3.24
CA LYS A 102 -12.32 -32.51 2.62
C LYS A 102 -13.60 -32.21 1.82
N ALA A 103 -14.11 -33.18 1.07
CA ALA A 103 -15.32 -33.02 0.27
C ALA A 103 -16.56 -32.73 1.15
N GLN A 104 -16.74 -33.48 2.24
CA GLN A 104 -17.86 -33.30 3.17
C GLN A 104 -17.75 -31.97 3.93
N VAL A 105 -16.54 -31.57 4.32
CA VAL A 105 -16.27 -30.25 4.91
C VAL A 105 -16.69 -29.13 3.95
N ILE A 106 -16.31 -29.22 2.68
CA ILE A 106 -16.69 -28.24 1.65
C ILE A 106 -18.22 -28.17 1.50
N THR A 107 -18.89 -29.32 1.39
CA THR A 107 -20.36 -29.38 1.29
C THR A 107 -21.05 -28.76 2.51
N GLY A 108 -20.61 -29.10 3.72
CA GLY A 108 -21.16 -28.54 4.96
C GLY A 108 -20.95 -27.02 5.07
N LEU A 109 -19.76 -26.52 4.70
CA LEU A 109 -19.47 -25.09 4.69
C LEU A 109 -20.29 -24.34 3.64
N GLN A 110 -20.47 -24.90 2.44
CA GLN A 110 -21.35 -24.33 1.42
C GLN A 110 -22.79 -24.23 1.91
N ALA A 111 -23.31 -25.28 2.54
CA ALA A 111 -24.66 -25.30 3.09
C ALA A 111 -24.84 -24.23 4.19
N LEU A 112 -23.89 -24.12 5.12
CA LEU A 112 -23.89 -23.11 6.18
C LEU A 112 -23.86 -21.67 5.63
N LEU A 113 -22.87 -21.38 4.78
CA LEU A 113 -22.62 -20.03 4.28
C LEU A 113 -23.73 -19.55 3.34
N SER A 114 -24.41 -20.47 2.65
CA SER A 114 -25.55 -20.17 1.77
C SER A 114 -26.90 -20.14 2.51
N ASN A 115 -26.98 -20.61 3.75
CA ASN A 115 -28.24 -20.66 4.51
C ASN A 115 -28.76 -19.25 4.92
N PRO A 116 -29.90 -18.77 4.39
CA PRO A 116 -30.42 -17.44 4.71
C PRO A 116 -31.04 -17.34 6.11
N MET A 117 -31.38 -18.46 6.77
CA MET A 117 -31.99 -18.45 8.10
C MET A 117 -30.99 -18.14 9.22
N VAL A 118 -29.70 -18.25 8.90
CA VAL A 118 -28.60 -18.16 9.85
C VAL A 118 -27.79 -16.90 9.56
N THR A 119 -27.59 -16.08 10.58
CA THR A 119 -26.65 -14.95 10.49
C THR A 119 -25.26 -15.45 10.89
N LYS A 120 -24.31 -15.44 9.96
CA LYS A 120 -22.94 -15.88 10.21
C LYS A 120 -22.06 -14.66 10.46
N VAL A 121 -21.43 -14.61 11.62
CA VAL A 121 -20.59 -13.47 12.04
C VAL A 121 -19.13 -13.89 12.01
N MET A 122 -18.31 -13.14 11.29
CA MET A 122 -16.90 -13.41 11.10
C MET A 122 -16.08 -12.14 11.36
N HIS A 123 -14.76 -12.30 11.53
CA HIS A 123 -13.79 -11.22 11.55
C HIS A 123 -12.76 -11.46 10.44
N SER A 124 -12.31 -10.40 9.78
CA SER A 124 -11.34 -10.49 8.68
C SER A 124 -11.80 -11.39 7.52
N VAL A 125 -13.04 -11.18 7.04
CA VAL A 125 -13.65 -12.03 6.01
C VAL A 125 -12.81 -12.13 4.74
N HIS A 126 -12.08 -11.06 4.39
CA HIS A 126 -11.14 -11.06 3.26
C HIS A 126 -10.07 -12.17 3.37
N GLN A 127 -9.51 -12.44 4.56
CA GLN A 127 -8.55 -13.53 4.76
C GLN A 127 -9.24 -14.90 4.72
N VAL A 128 -10.37 -15.02 5.43
CA VAL A 128 -11.15 -16.26 5.51
C VAL A 128 -11.59 -16.72 4.12
N ALA A 129 -12.14 -15.81 3.32
CA ALA A 129 -12.63 -16.08 1.97
C ALA A 129 -11.51 -16.57 1.04
N TYR A 130 -10.34 -15.91 1.06
CA TYR A 130 -9.19 -16.32 0.26
C TYR A 130 -8.65 -17.70 0.67
N LEU A 131 -8.50 -17.96 1.96
CA LEU A 131 -7.96 -19.23 2.45
C LEU A 131 -8.93 -20.39 2.22
N LEU A 132 -10.24 -20.14 2.33
CA LEU A 132 -11.26 -21.13 1.95
C LEU A 132 -11.29 -21.37 0.44
N HIS A 133 -11.08 -20.34 -0.38
CA HIS A 133 -10.90 -20.50 -1.82
C HIS A 133 -9.69 -21.40 -2.14
N CYS A 134 -8.54 -21.18 -1.49
CA CYS A 134 -7.38 -22.07 -1.59
C CYS A 134 -7.66 -23.48 -1.05
N TYR A 135 -8.53 -23.61 -0.05
CA TYR A 135 -9.02 -24.91 0.44
C TYR A 135 -9.93 -25.60 -0.59
N GLY A 136 -10.39 -24.94 -1.65
CA GLY A 136 -11.25 -25.51 -2.68
C GLY A 136 -12.74 -25.20 -2.51
N LEU A 137 -13.08 -24.30 -1.58
CA LEU A 137 -14.45 -23.83 -1.39
C LEU A 137 -14.82 -22.85 -2.52
N GLN A 138 -15.71 -23.28 -3.41
CA GLN A 138 -16.35 -22.40 -4.38
C GLN A 138 -17.75 -22.07 -3.85
N ILE A 139 -18.00 -20.81 -3.49
CA ILE A 139 -19.32 -20.39 -2.99
C ILE A 139 -20.03 -19.61 -4.08
N PRO A 140 -21.20 -20.07 -4.54
CA PRO A 140 -21.96 -19.35 -5.56
C PRO A 140 -22.74 -18.15 -4.99
N CYS A 141 -23.14 -18.17 -3.71
CA CYS A 141 -23.84 -17.04 -3.09
C CYS A 141 -23.66 -17.01 -1.56
N LEU A 142 -23.11 -15.91 -1.04
CA LEU A 142 -22.98 -15.68 0.41
C LEU A 142 -24.25 -14.98 0.92
N THR A 143 -24.94 -15.58 1.91
CA THR A 143 -26.18 -15.02 2.47
C THR A 143 -26.03 -14.71 3.95
N ASN A 144 -26.58 -13.58 4.42
CA ASN A 144 -26.59 -13.16 5.83
C ASN A 144 -25.25 -13.34 6.58
N CYS A 145 -24.14 -13.11 5.89
CA CYS A 145 -22.81 -13.09 6.48
C CYS A 145 -22.40 -11.66 6.83
N VAL A 146 -21.77 -11.47 7.98
CA VAL A 146 -21.38 -10.15 8.49
C VAL A 146 -19.91 -10.20 8.90
N ASP A 147 -19.09 -9.34 8.29
CA ASP A 147 -17.74 -9.03 8.78
C ASP A 147 -17.82 -7.97 9.88
N LEU A 148 -17.34 -8.30 11.08
CA LEU A 148 -17.30 -7.37 12.21
C LEU A 148 -16.40 -6.16 11.95
N GLN A 149 -15.38 -6.26 11.10
CA GLN A 149 -14.55 -5.10 10.74
C GLN A 149 -15.36 -4.08 9.94
N LEU A 150 -16.13 -4.56 8.95
CA LEU A 150 -17.04 -3.70 8.18
C LEU A 150 -18.14 -3.12 9.06
N LEU A 151 -18.70 -3.92 9.95
CA LEU A 151 -19.73 -3.45 10.87
C LEU A 151 -19.21 -2.32 11.77
N TYR A 152 -17.98 -2.46 12.28
CA TYR A 152 -17.32 -1.43 13.09
C TYR A 152 -17.09 -0.13 12.29
N GLU A 153 -16.56 -0.25 11.07
CA GLU A 153 -16.34 0.89 10.18
C GLU A 153 -17.65 1.65 9.87
N ILE A 154 -18.75 0.92 9.69
CA ILE A 154 -20.06 1.50 9.37
C ILE A 154 -20.74 2.12 10.60
N ALA A 155 -20.65 1.46 11.76
CA ALA A 155 -21.47 1.78 12.92
C ALA A 155 -20.78 2.64 13.97
N ILE A 156 -19.44 2.56 14.08
CA ILE A 156 -18.69 3.11 15.21
C ILE A 156 -17.70 4.18 14.74
N ASP A 157 -16.74 3.81 13.89
CA ASP A 157 -15.67 4.72 13.47
C ASP A 157 -15.18 4.36 12.06
N SER A 158 -15.52 5.23 11.10
CA SER A 158 -15.17 5.05 9.68
C SER A 158 -13.69 5.22 9.37
N THR A 159 -12.90 5.73 10.32
CA THR A 159 -11.44 5.90 10.15
C THR A 159 -10.64 4.64 10.48
N VAL A 160 -11.27 3.65 11.14
CA VAL A 160 -10.63 2.40 11.57
C VAL A 160 -11.01 1.27 10.61
N LEU A 161 -10.18 1.05 9.59
CA LEU A 161 -10.48 0.13 8.49
C LEU A 161 -10.13 -1.34 8.79
N ASP A 162 -9.31 -1.59 9.81
CA ASP A 162 -8.82 -2.92 10.17
C ASP A 162 -9.06 -3.27 11.65
N ALA A 163 -10.17 -2.77 12.21
CA ALA A 163 -10.52 -2.89 13.63
C ALA A 163 -10.22 -4.29 14.21
N THR A 164 -9.42 -4.30 15.27
CA THR A 164 -9.09 -5.52 16.01
C THR A 164 -10.31 -6.00 16.79
N VAL A 165 -10.33 -7.30 17.10
CA VAL A 165 -11.38 -7.88 17.96
C VAL A 165 -11.47 -7.16 19.31
N ILE A 166 -10.36 -6.65 19.87
CA ILE A 166 -10.36 -5.84 21.10
C ILE A 166 -11.09 -4.52 20.90
N GLN A 167 -10.77 -3.78 19.83
CA GLN A 167 -11.42 -2.49 19.56
C GLN A 167 -12.93 -2.67 19.40
N ILE A 168 -13.33 -3.70 18.64
CA ILE A 168 -14.73 -4.08 18.46
C ILE A 168 -15.38 -4.43 19.80
N ALA A 169 -14.75 -5.30 20.59
CA ALA A 169 -15.22 -5.70 21.92
C ALA A 169 -15.34 -4.51 22.90
N THR A 170 -14.42 -3.56 22.83
CA THR A 170 -14.38 -2.37 23.70
C THR A 170 -15.54 -1.44 23.38
N ALA A 171 -15.86 -1.26 22.09
CA ALA A 171 -17.04 -0.49 21.67
C ALA A 171 -18.37 -1.11 22.15
N CYS A 172 -18.43 -2.44 22.35
CA CYS A 172 -19.63 -3.16 22.80
C CYS A 172 -20.02 -2.98 24.28
N SER A 173 -19.32 -2.13 25.06
CA SER A 173 -19.65 -1.70 26.44
C SER A 173 -20.16 -2.81 27.40
N ARG A 174 -19.29 -3.75 27.78
CA ARG A 174 -19.37 -4.60 29.01
C ARG A 174 -17.96 -5.06 29.41
N GLU A 175 -17.62 -5.03 30.71
CA GLU A 175 -16.35 -5.56 31.26
C GLU A 175 -16.08 -7.03 30.85
N ILE A 176 -17.13 -7.82 30.68
CA ILE A 176 -17.05 -9.24 30.30
C ILE A 176 -16.49 -9.42 28.88
N VAL A 177 -16.87 -8.56 27.94
CA VAL A 177 -16.50 -8.67 26.52
C VAL A 177 -15.03 -8.28 26.33
N THR A 178 -14.56 -7.29 27.08
CA THR A 178 -13.16 -6.86 27.08
C THR A 178 -12.25 -7.86 27.80
N GLY A 179 -12.69 -8.42 28.94
CA GLY A 179 -11.97 -9.50 29.63
C GLY A 179 -11.79 -10.75 28.78
N LEU A 180 -12.84 -11.18 28.06
CA LEU A 180 -12.79 -12.31 27.13
C LEU A 180 -11.89 -12.05 25.92
N ALA A 181 -11.90 -10.83 25.37
CA ALA A 181 -11.01 -10.46 24.27
C ALA A 181 -9.53 -10.46 24.70
N GLN A 182 -9.24 -9.93 25.90
CA GLN A 182 -7.88 -9.91 26.46
C GLN A 182 -7.35 -11.34 26.72
N SER A 183 -8.17 -12.21 27.30
CA SER A 183 -7.78 -13.61 27.56
C SER A 183 -7.50 -14.36 26.26
N THR A 184 -8.39 -14.21 25.27
CA THR A 184 -8.27 -14.83 23.93
C THR A 184 -7.00 -14.41 23.19
N LEU A 185 -6.68 -13.11 23.17
CA LEU A 185 -5.52 -12.61 22.44
C LEU A 185 -4.19 -12.88 23.14
N SER A 186 -4.17 -12.85 24.47
CA SER A 186 -3.00 -13.29 25.23
C SER A 186 -2.63 -14.74 24.92
N PHE A 187 -3.62 -15.58 24.61
CA PHE A 187 -3.43 -16.96 24.20
C PHE A 187 -3.04 -17.09 22.73
N SER A 188 -3.72 -16.39 21.80
CA SER A 188 -3.37 -16.38 20.38
C SER A 188 -1.94 -15.89 20.12
N ALA A 189 -1.48 -14.87 20.84
CA ALA A 189 -0.10 -14.38 20.76
C ALA A 189 0.93 -15.44 21.21
N ARG A 190 0.61 -16.24 22.24
CA ARG A 190 1.43 -17.39 22.66
C ARG A 190 1.36 -18.55 21.67
N SER A 191 0.22 -18.75 21.01
CA SER A 191 0.00 -19.78 19.99
C SER A 191 0.75 -19.49 18.68
N LYS A 192 0.81 -18.22 18.23
CA LYS A 192 1.62 -17.80 17.06
C LYS A 192 3.11 -18.10 17.21
N LEU A 193 3.60 -18.21 18.44
CA LEU A 193 4.98 -18.64 18.73
C LEU A 193 5.19 -20.14 18.45
N MET A 194 4.13 -20.94 18.45
CA MET A 194 4.15 -22.36 18.15
C MET A 194 3.89 -22.58 16.66
N LYS A 195 4.97 -22.62 15.87
CA LYS A 195 4.92 -23.17 14.51
C LYS A 195 4.59 -24.66 14.61
N PHE A 196 3.32 -25.03 14.47
CA PHE A 196 2.90 -26.42 14.50
C PHE A 196 3.41 -27.13 13.24
N ALA A 197 4.27 -28.14 13.41
CA ALA A 197 4.54 -29.11 12.36
C ALA A 197 3.24 -29.90 12.05
N MET A 198 2.98 -30.26 10.79
CA MET A 198 1.73 -30.93 10.39
C MET A 198 1.36 -32.17 11.22
N GLY A 199 2.35 -32.88 11.78
CA GLY A 199 2.12 -34.02 12.68
C GLY A 199 1.47 -33.66 14.02
N ALA A 200 1.63 -32.43 14.52
CA ALA A 200 1.04 -31.95 15.77
C ALA A 200 -0.39 -31.39 15.60
N ILE A 201 -0.83 -31.15 14.37
CA ILE A 201 -2.17 -30.61 14.04
C ILE A 201 -3.27 -31.67 14.21
N LYS A 202 -2.90 -32.96 14.24
CA LYS A 202 -3.82 -34.09 14.43
C LYS A 202 -4.53 -34.07 15.79
N MET A 203 -4.02 -33.33 16.78
CA MET A 203 -4.72 -33.05 18.04
C MET A 203 -4.51 -31.59 18.47
N LEU A 204 -5.51 -30.73 18.23
CA LEU A 204 -5.55 -29.40 18.84
C LEU A 204 -5.64 -29.55 20.35
N SER A 205 -4.82 -28.82 21.11
CA SER A 205 -4.94 -28.81 22.57
C SER A 205 -6.33 -28.35 23.02
N GLU A 206 -6.86 -28.93 24.09
CA GLU A 206 -8.17 -28.55 24.65
C GLU A 206 -8.24 -27.04 24.97
N LYS A 207 -7.11 -26.44 25.36
CA LYS A 207 -6.99 -25.00 25.60
C LYS A 207 -7.17 -24.18 24.32
N LEU A 208 -6.61 -24.62 23.20
CA LEU A 208 -6.80 -23.99 21.90
C LEU A 208 -8.24 -24.16 21.41
N GLN A 209 -8.84 -25.34 21.55
CA GLN A 209 -10.24 -25.57 21.22
C GLN A 209 -11.18 -24.62 21.98
N ARG A 210 -11.00 -24.50 23.31
CA ARG A 210 -11.75 -23.54 24.13
C ARG A 210 -11.55 -22.10 23.68
N SER A 211 -10.31 -21.69 23.40
CA SER A 211 -10.01 -20.35 22.91
C SER A 211 -10.69 -20.05 21.58
N MET A 212 -10.71 -20.99 20.65
CA MET A 212 -11.38 -20.82 19.36
C MET A 212 -12.90 -20.69 19.53
N ALA A 213 -13.51 -21.54 20.36
CA ALA A 213 -14.93 -21.47 20.69
C ALA A 213 -15.30 -20.14 21.36
N GLN A 214 -14.49 -19.67 22.31
CA GLN A 214 -14.65 -18.37 22.96
C GLN A 214 -14.54 -17.21 21.96
N THR A 215 -13.62 -17.30 21.00
CA THR A 215 -13.45 -16.30 19.92
C THR A 215 -14.69 -16.24 19.04
N ALA A 216 -15.18 -17.40 18.59
CA ALA A 216 -16.41 -17.51 17.81
C ALA A 216 -17.60 -16.94 18.59
N LYS A 217 -17.76 -17.29 19.87
CA LYS A 217 -18.81 -16.74 20.73
C LYS A 217 -18.72 -15.22 20.82
N LEU A 218 -17.52 -14.70 21.04
CA LEU A 218 -17.25 -13.27 21.11
C LEU A 218 -17.70 -12.56 19.83
N TYR A 219 -17.51 -13.16 18.65
CA TYR A 219 -18.00 -12.58 17.39
C TYR A 219 -19.52 -12.44 17.40
N ALA A 220 -20.25 -13.51 17.72
CA ALA A 220 -21.71 -13.49 17.80
C ALA A 220 -22.21 -12.46 18.83
N SER A 221 -21.62 -12.44 20.02
CA SER A 221 -21.98 -11.50 21.09
C SER A 221 -21.71 -10.05 20.70
N CYS A 222 -20.56 -9.75 20.08
CA CYS A 222 -20.25 -8.40 19.56
C CYS A 222 -21.25 -7.96 18.50
N TYR A 223 -21.59 -8.84 17.55
CA TYR A 223 -22.60 -8.53 16.55
C TYR A 223 -23.97 -8.22 17.17
N ILE A 224 -24.42 -9.01 18.15
CA ILE A 224 -25.69 -8.76 18.87
C ILE A 224 -25.66 -7.41 19.59
N LYS A 225 -24.51 -7.03 20.17
CA LYS A 225 -24.35 -5.78 20.91
C LYS A 225 -24.26 -4.54 20.03
N LEU A 226 -23.62 -4.66 18.86
CA LEU A 226 -23.50 -3.58 17.88
C LEU A 226 -24.78 -3.36 17.07
N GLN A 227 -25.84 -4.13 17.30
CA GLN A 227 -27.08 -3.96 16.54
C GLN A 227 -27.71 -2.59 16.77
N CYS A 228 -27.54 -1.72 15.77
CA CYS A 228 -28.38 -0.55 15.54
C CYS A 228 -29.08 -0.74 14.19
N LYS A 229 -30.41 -0.97 14.21
CA LYS A 229 -31.34 -0.94 13.07
C LYS A 229 -31.20 -2.08 12.04
N SER A 230 -32.35 -2.56 11.55
CA SER A 230 -32.45 -3.64 10.55
C SER A 230 -31.85 -3.27 9.18
N SER A 231 -31.81 -1.98 8.84
CA SER A 231 -31.21 -1.46 7.61
C SER A 231 -29.69 -1.66 7.57
N LEU A 232 -29.01 -1.46 8.71
CA LEU A 232 -27.56 -1.59 8.83
C LEU A 232 -27.10 -3.03 8.60
N LYS A 233 -27.88 -4.00 9.09
CA LYS A 233 -27.64 -5.44 8.90
C LYS A 233 -27.60 -5.80 7.42
N LYS A 234 -28.63 -5.39 6.67
CA LYS A 234 -28.72 -5.68 5.23
C LYS A 234 -27.56 -5.05 4.48
N LYS A 235 -27.23 -3.79 4.79
CA LYS A 235 -26.10 -3.07 4.19
C LYS A 235 -24.76 -3.78 4.45
N CYS A 236 -24.47 -4.12 5.71
CA CYS A 236 -23.21 -4.78 6.06
C CYS A 236 -23.09 -6.16 5.41
N ALA A 237 -24.19 -6.91 5.27
CA ALA A 237 -24.17 -8.20 4.60
C ALA A 237 -23.82 -8.09 3.10
N VAL A 238 -24.39 -7.11 2.40
CA VAL A 238 -24.07 -6.84 0.98
C VAL A 238 -22.59 -6.47 0.79
N ILE A 239 -22.07 -5.60 1.65
CA ILE A 239 -20.65 -5.20 1.64
C ILE A 239 -19.74 -6.39 1.97
N THR A 240 -20.16 -7.26 2.90
CA THR A 240 -19.43 -8.50 3.25
C THR A 240 -19.38 -9.48 2.08
N SER A 241 -20.47 -9.65 1.32
CA SER A 241 -20.47 -10.48 0.11
C SER A 241 -19.54 -9.93 -0.96
N THR A 242 -19.54 -8.61 -1.16
CA THR A 242 -18.58 -7.95 -2.08
C THR A 242 -17.13 -8.18 -1.64
N ARG A 243 -16.87 -8.15 -0.33
CA ARG A 243 -15.53 -8.42 0.26
C ARG A 243 -15.08 -9.83 -0.03
N TRP A 244 -16.00 -10.78 0.10
CA TRP A 244 -15.75 -12.18 -0.23
C TRP A 244 -15.29 -12.34 -1.68
N GLU A 245 -16.01 -11.74 -2.64
CA GLU A 245 -15.71 -11.84 -4.07
C GLU A 245 -14.34 -11.23 -4.43
N VAL A 246 -14.05 -10.04 -3.89
CA VAL A 246 -12.82 -9.31 -4.23
C VAL A 246 -11.58 -9.89 -3.52
N SER A 247 -11.77 -10.62 -2.42
CA SER A 247 -10.68 -11.21 -1.63
C SER A 247 -9.76 -12.14 -2.43
N VAL A 248 -10.30 -12.87 -3.41
CA VAL A 248 -9.54 -13.82 -4.23
C VAL A 248 -8.53 -13.08 -5.11
N ILE A 249 -8.97 -11.99 -5.75
CA ILE A 249 -8.10 -11.13 -6.57
C ILE A 249 -7.02 -10.49 -5.69
N ASN A 250 -7.40 -10.05 -4.49
CA ASN A 250 -6.47 -9.42 -3.55
C ASN A 250 -5.65 -10.41 -2.70
N GLN A 251 -5.74 -11.71 -2.97
CA GLN A 251 -5.01 -12.76 -2.27
C GLN A 251 -5.17 -12.69 -0.74
N GLY A 252 -6.38 -12.37 -0.29
CA GLY A 252 -6.72 -12.25 1.12
C GLY A 252 -6.12 -11.03 1.83
N ASN A 253 -5.57 -10.06 1.09
CA ASN A 253 -5.18 -8.77 1.65
C ASN A 253 -6.39 -7.83 1.70
N HIS A 254 -6.46 -7.03 2.76
CA HIS A 254 -7.43 -5.96 2.86
C HIS A 254 -7.12 -4.88 1.82
N ALA A 255 -8.16 -4.47 1.09
CA ALA A 255 -8.06 -3.42 0.08
C ALA A 255 -8.94 -2.24 0.46
N ILE A 256 -8.39 -1.05 0.23
CA ILE A 256 -9.03 0.23 0.44
C ILE A 256 -9.22 0.96 -0.88
N TRP A 257 -10.09 1.95 -0.85
CA TRP A 257 -10.13 3.00 -1.86
C TRP A 257 -10.49 4.33 -1.19
N PHE A 258 -10.42 5.42 -1.93
CA PHE A 258 -10.58 6.76 -1.39
C PHE A 258 -11.95 7.30 -1.74
N ASP A 259 -12.68 7.76 -0.74
CA ASP A 259 -14.06 8.24 -0.86
C ASP A 259 -14.07 9.76 -1.17
N PRO A 260 -14.42 10.18 -2.40
CA PRO A 260 -14.41 11.59 -2.77
C PRO A 260 -15.40 12.43 -1.95
N ASP A 261 -16.51 11.83 -1.53
CA ASP A 261 -17.56 12.49 -0.74
C ASP A 261 -17.14 12.68 0.73
N ALA A 262 -16.05 12.01 1.15
CA ALA A 262 -15.47 12.10 2.48
C ALA A 262 -14.01 12.59 2.42
N ASP A 263 -13.72 13.65 1.67
CA ASP A 263 -12.39 14.29 1.59
C ASP A 263 -11.26 13.30 1.23
N ASN A 264 -11.56 12.36 0.32
CA ASN A 264 -10.64 11.31 -0.10
C ASN A 264 -10.10 10.45 1.07
N GLN A 265 -10.82 10.37 2.19
CA GLN A 265 -10.44 9.48 3.28
C GLN A 265 -10.47 8.01 2.79
N PRO A 266 -9.52 7.18 3.22
CA PRO A 266 -9.51 5.78 2.86
C PRO A 266 -10.70 5.06 3.50
N ARG A 267 -11.36 4.21 2.74
CA ARG A 267 -12.49 3.36 3.13
C ARG A 267 -12.24 1.93 2.66
N SER A 268 -12.86 0.96 3.31
CA SER A 268 -12.88 -0.40 2.78
C SER A 268 -13.44 -0.39 1.35
N LEU A 269 -12.71 -0.98 0.40
CA LEU A 269 -13.01 -0.92 -1.04
C LEU A 269 -14.47 -1.28 -1.36
N GLU A 270 -15.02 -2.23 -0.62
CA GLU A 270 -16.35 -2.78 -0.84
C GLU A 270 -17.47 -1.79 -0.53
N PHE A 271 -17.19 -0.79 0.30
CA PHE A 271 -18.13 0.27 0.62
C PHE A 271 -18.53 1.04 -0.65
N LEU A 272 -17.57 1.26 -1.55
CA LEU A 272 -17.76 2.09 -2.75
C LEU A 272 -18.44 1.36 -3.92
N TYR A 273 -18.42 0.02 -3.93
CA TYR A 273 -19.15 -0.78 -4.93
C TYR A 273 -20.64 -0.90 -4.62
N SER A 274 -21.01 -0.81 -3.34
CA SER A 274 -22.36 -1.12 -2.87
C SER A 274 -23.40 -0.01 -3.03
N GLY A 275 -23.06 1.10 -3.70
CA GLY A 275 -24.00 2.15 -4.12
C GLY A 275 -25.00 2.53 -3.03
N THR A 276 -24.57 3.28 -2.02
CA THR A 276 -25.51 3.79 -1.02
C THR A 276 -26.34 4.91 -1.64
N ASP A 277 -27.66 4.72 -1.62
CA ASP A 277 -28.67 5.78 -1.82
C ASP A 277 -28.51 6.60 -3.12
N GLY A 278 -28.60 5.93 -4.28
CA GLY A 278 -28.75 6.61 -5.58
C GLY A 278 -27.48 7.18 -6.21
N ASN A 279 -26.33 7.14 -5.53
CA ASN A 279 -25.04 7.50 -6.13
C ASN A 279 -24.45 6.34 -6.95
N SER A 280 -23.93 6.65 -8.14
CA SER A 280 -23.27 5.68 -9.02
C SER A 280 -22.06 5.07 -8.32
N ALA A 281 -21.95 3.74 -8.29
CA ALA A 281 -20.80 3.04 -7.72
C ALA A 281 -19.47 3.65 -8.17
N THR A 282 -18.58 3.99 -7.23
CA THR A 282 -17.30 4.63 -7.56
C THR A 282 -16.46 3.67 -8.37
N LYS A 283 -16.24 3.99 -9.65
CA LYS A 283 -15.42 3.16 -10.53
C LYS A 283 -13.96 3.35 -10.17
N VAL A 284 -13.35 2.32 -9.57
CA VAL A 284 -11.90 2.27 -9.36
C VAL A 284 -11.19 2.36 -10.72
N PRO A 285 -10.37 3.40 -10.97
CA PRO A 285 -9.63 3.55 -12.22
C PRO A 285 -8.64 2.40 -12.40
N SER A 286 -8.39 2.02 -13.65
CA SER A 286 -7.32 1.09 -14.00
C SER A 286 -6.01 1.82 -14.26
N LEU A 287 -4.88 1.14 -13.99
CA LEU A 287 -3.56 1.60 -14.38
C LEU A 287 -3.36 1.46 -15.89
N THR A 288 -3.47 2.58 -16.59
CA THR A 288 -3.39 2.64 -18.06
C THR A 288 -2.01 3.11 -18.48
N LEU A 289 -1.33 2.34 -19.33
CA LEU A 289 -0.04 2.74 -19.90
C LEU A 289 -0.30 3.40 -21.25
N GLN A 290 0.05 4.67 -21.37
CA GLN A 290 0.02 5.44 -22.60
C GLN A 290 1.43 5.47 -23.21
N CYS A 291 1.50 5.19 -24.51
CA CYS A 291 2.74 5.13 -25.27
C CYS A 291 2.40 5.39 -26.75
N GLU A 292 2.81 6.53 -27.29
CA GLU A 292 2.61 6.88 -28.69
C GLU A 292 3.89 6.60 -29.48
N LEU A 293 3.99 5.43 -30.10
CA LEU A 293 5.24 5.01 -30.76
C LEU A 293 5.42 5.56 -32.17
N ASP A 294 4.35 5.98 -32.83
CA ASP A 294 4.38 6.26 -34.28
C ASP A 294 5.41 7.33 -34.61
N SER A 295 5.40 8.46 -33.90
CA SER A 295 6.36 9.56 -34.10
C SER A 295 7.81 9.11 -33.91
N LEU A 296 8.09 8.18 -32.99
CA LEU A 296 9.44 7.63 -32.82
C LEU A 296 9.81 6.70 -33.97
N LEU A 297 8.89 5.84 -34.39
CA LEU A 297 9.10 4.88 -35.46
C LEU A 297 9.17 5.55 -36.84
N ASP A 298 8.58 6.74 -37.02
CA ASP A 298 8.60 7.52 -38.28
C ASP A 298 10.01 8.07 -38.58
N LEU A 299 10.83 8.24 -37.53
CA LEU A 299 12.22 8.62 -37.68
C LEU A 299 13.04 7.52 -38.37
N LEU A 300 12.70 6.26 -38.13
CA LEU A 300 13.46 5.10 -38.59
C LEU A 300 13.27 4.83 -40.10
N PRO A 301 14.22 4.14 -40.75
CA PRO A 301 13.97 3.47 -42.02
C PRO A 301 12.79 2.50 -41.93
N SER A 302 12.02 2.36 -43.02
CA SER A 302 10.84 1.48 -43.09
C SER A 302 11.18 0.04 -42.69
N SER A 303 12.31 -0.49 -43.17
CA SER A 303 12.77 -1.84 -42.81
C SER A 303 12.95 -2.06 -41.30
N TYR A 304 13.44 -1.06 -40.56
CA TYR A 304 13.64 -1.17 -39.11
C TYR A 304 12.30 -1.08 -38.37
N ARG A 305 11.44 -0.17 -38.81
CA ARG A 305 10.06 -0.06 -38.31
C ARG A 305 9.30 -1.37 -38.49
N ASP A 306 9.34 -1.96 -39.68
CA ASP A 306 8.63 -3.20 -39.99
C ASP A 306 9.14 -4.38 -39.15
N ALA A 307 10.45 -4.44 -38.91
CA ALA A 307 11.04 -5.45 -38.01
C ALA A 307 10.57 -5.29 -36.56
N ILE A 308 10.42 -4.05 -36.06
CA ILE A 308 9.87 -3.78 -34.73
C ILE A 308 8.38 -4.16 -34.66
N CYS A 309 7.59 -3.81 -35.68
CA CYS A 309 6.15 -4.08 -35.71
C CYS A 309 5.82 -5.58 -35.75
N LYS A 310 6.74 -6.43 -36.23
CA LYS A 310 6.62 -7.89 -36.20
C LYS A 310 6.79 -8.49 -34.80
N VAL A 311 7.24 -7.73 -33.81
CA VAL A 311 7.46 -8.22 -32.45
C VAL A 311 6.13 -8.22 -31.68
N ASP A 312 5.77 -9.38 -31.14
CA ASP A 312 4.55 -9.51 -30.33
C ASP A 312 4.52 -8.52 -29.17
N ASN A 313 3.44 -7.74 -29.10
CA ASN A 313 3.23 -6.70 -28.09
C ASN A 313 4.39 -5.70 -27.99
N TYR A 314 5.00 -5.33 -29.12
CA TYR A 314 6.14 -4.39 -29.15
C TYR A 314 5.84 -3.08 -28.41
N ALA A 315 4.61 -2.56 -28.47
CA ALA A 315 4.20 -1.35 -27.76
C ALA A 315 4.46 -1.43 -26.23
N LEU A 316 4.28 -2.61 -25.64
CA LEU A 316 4.53 -2.85 -24.22
C LEU A 316 5.97 -3.26 -23.91
N ARG A 317 6.65 -3.92 -24.86
CA ARG A 317 7.95 -4.58 -24.62
C ARG A 317 9.15 -3.77 -25.08
N LEU A 318 9.02 -2.90 -26.09
CA LEU A 318 10.14 -2.16 -26.66
C LEU A 318 10.73 -1.19 -25.64
N VAL A 319 12.01 -1.34 -25.30
CA VAL A 319 12.69 -0.49 -24.32
C VAL A 319 13.54 0.53 -25.04
N ASP A 320 14.49 0.06 -25.84
CA ASP A 320 15.45 0.90 -26.56
C ASP A 320 15.59 0.44 -28.02
N ILE A 321 15.90 1.37 -28.91
CA ILE A 321 16.38 1.10 -30.27
C ILE A 321 17.80 1.63 -30.35
N CYS A 322 18.77 0.77 -30.66
CA CYS A 322 20.18 1.11 -30.75
C CYS A 322 20.65 1.04 -32.21
N ILE A 323 21.27 2.11 -32.69
CA ILE A 323 21.67 2.30 -34.08
C ILE A 323 23.07 2.90 -34.09
N ASP A 324 24.08 2.12 -34.47
CA ASP A 324 25.48 2.54 -34.46
C ASP A 324 26.14 2.25 -35.80
N VAL A 325 26.87 3.22 -36.37
CA VAL A 325 27.57 3.06 -37.66
C VAL A 325 28.46 1.81 -37.64
N GLY A 326 28.35 0.98 -38.67
CA GLY A 326 29.11 -0.26 -38.81
C GLY A 326 28.63 -1.43 -37.94
N ARG A 327 27.50 -1.29 -37.22
CA ARG A 327 26.88 -2.37 -36.44
C ARG A 327 25.52 -2.76 -36.99
N ILE A 328 25.06 -3.96 -36.67
CA ILE A 328 23.68 -4.37 -36.92
C ILE A 328 22.78 -3.61 -35.93
N PRO A 329 21.78 -2.84 -36.39
CA PRO A 329 20.89 -2.13 -35.49
C PRO A 329 19.99 -3.13 -34.76
N PHE A 330 19.62 -2.85 -33.51
CA PHE A 330 18.78 -3.75 -32.73
C PHE A 330 17.76 -3.01 -31.86
N ALA A 331 16.62 -3.65 -31.67
CA ALA A 331 15.65 -3.30 -30.64
C ALA A 331 15.91 -4.13 -29.37
N TYR A 332 16.00 -3.46 -28.23
CA TYR A 332 16.05 -4.10 -26.92
C TYR A 332 14.63 -4.16 -26.33
N ILE A 333 14.16 -5.35 -26.00
CA ILE A 333 12.80 -5.59 -25.48
C ILE A 333 12.79 -6.01 -24.00
N GLY A 334 13.87 -5.68 -23.28
CA GLY A 334 14.07 -6.08 -21.90
C GLY A 334 14.57 -7.52 -21.74
N ARG A 335 14.84 -7.93 -20.49
CA ARG A 335 15.23 -9.30 -20.12
C ARG A 335 16.39 -9.89 -20.95
N ARG A 336 17.37 -9.05 -21.30
CA ARG A 336 18.55 -9.43 -22.12
C ARG A 336 18.20 -9.92 -23.54
N GLN A 337 17.02 -9.57 -24.07
CA GLN A 337 16.60 -9.94 -25.42
C GLN A 337 16.82 -8.78 -26.41
N ARG A 338 17.55 -9.05 -27.50
CA ARG A 338 17.81 -8.12 -28.59
C ARG A 338 17.25 -8.68 -29.88
N ILE A 339 16.60 -7.83 -30.67
CA ILE A 339 16.00 -8.20 -31.95
C ILE A 339 16.74 -7.42 -33.03
N PRO A 340 17.46 -8.09 -33.93
CA PRO A 340 18.15 -7.41 -35.03
C PRO A 340 17.12 -6.77 -35.97
N LEU A 341 17.39 -5.54 -36.40
CA LEU A 341 16.50 -4.77 -37.28
C LEU A 341 17.00 -4.75 -38.73
N GLY A 342 18.29 -5.01 -38.94
CA GLY A 342 18.87 -5.11 -40.28
C GLY A 342 18.52 -6.43 -40.97
N LEU A 343 18.05 -6.36 -42.21
CA LEU A 343 17.87 -7.54 -43.08
C LEU A 343 19.23 -8.18 -43.35
N ASP A 344 19.30 -9.51 -43.22
CA ASP A 344 20.49 -10.33 -43.54
C ASP A 344 21.80 -9.85 -42.89
N GLY A 345 21.71 -9.23 -41.70
CA GLY A 345 22.88 -8.73 -40.99
C GLY A 345 23.50 -7.45 -41.57
N LYS A 346 22.76 -6.70 -42.40
CA LYS A 346 23.20 -5.38 -42.88
C LYS A 346 23.51 -4.45 -41.71
N VAL A 347 24.66 -3.78 -41.82
CA VAL A 347 25.13 -2.79 -40.85
C VAL A 347 24.55 -1.41 -41.15
N VAL A 348 24.49 -0.56 -40.12
CA VAL A 348 24.08 0.85 -40.24
C VAL A 348 25.14 1.64 -41.00
N LEU A 349 24.71 2.42 -41.98
CA LEU A 349 25.53 3.41 -42.68
C LEU A 349 25.41 4.78 -42.02
N LYS A 350 26.43 5.63 -42.16
CA LYS A 350 26.44 7.00 -41.62
C LYS A 350 25.24 7.84 -42.13
N GLU A 351 24.90 7.69 -43.41
CA GLU A 351 23.71 8.30 -44.02
C GLU A 351 22.40 7.96 -43.27
N THR A 352 22.29 6.78 -42.67
CA THR A 352 21.09 6.41 -41.89
C THR A 352 20.96 7.26 -40.62
N ILE A 353 22.08 7.53 -39.95
CA ILE A 353 22.13 8.39 -38.76
C ILE A 353 21.80 9.83 -39.16
N ASP A 354 22.40 10.31 -40.25
CA ASP A 354 22.21 11.69 -40.72
C ASP A 354 20.76 11.96 -41.12
N ASN A 355 20.12 11.01 -41.82
CA ASN A 355 18.68 11.08 -42.14
C ASN A 355 17.80 11.13 -40.88
N ILE A 356 18.15 10.38 -39.82
CA ILE A 356 17.39 10.42 -38.56
C ILE A 356 17.56 11.79 -37.89
N ILE A 357 18.77 12.34 -37.86
CA ILE A 357 19.08 13.65 -37.29
C ILE A 357 18.36 14.76 -38.08
N GLU A 358 18.35 14.68 -39.40
CA GLU A 358 17.62 15.63 -40.25
C GLU A 358 16.11 15.63 -39.92
N LYS A 359 15.49 14.44 -39.82
CA LYS A 359 14.09 14.32 -39.40
C LYS A 359 13.80 14.86 -38.00
N LEU A 360 14.80 14.89 -37.10
CA LEU A 360 14.69 15.51 -35.78
C LEU A 360 14.77 17.05 -35.82
N GLY A 361 15.10 17.63 -36.98
CA GLY A 361 15.30 19.06 -37.17
C GLY A 361 16.76 19.49 -37.11
N GLY A 362 17.70 18.56 -37.30
CA GLY A 362 19.14 18.83 -37.36
C GLY A 362 19.87 18.78 -36.01
N GLU A 363 21.20 18.82 -36.06
CA GLU A 363 22.05 18.66 -34.86
C GLU A 363 21.88 19.79 -33.82
N MET A 364 21.45 20.99 -34.24
CA MET A 364 21.23 22.13 -33.33
C MET A 364 20.11 21.88 -32.31
N ARG A 365 19.25 20.88 -32.53
CA ARG A 365 18.21 20.46 -31.60
C ARG A 365 18.77 19.59 -30.46
N ILE A 366 19.97 19.05 -30.63
CA ILE A 366 20.61 18.20 -29.62
C ILE A 366 21.14 19.11 -28.51
N GLY A 367 20.64 18.89 -27.30
CA GLY A 367 21.08 19.62 -26.11
C GLY A 367 22.54 19.36 -25.77
N GLY A 368 23.14 20.23 -24.95
CA GLY A 368 24.53 20.11 -24.50
C GLY A 368 24.82 18.83 -23.69
N ASP A 369 23.79 18.09 -23.27
CA ASP A 369 23.88 16.79 -22.61
C ASP A 369 23.83 15.60 -23.58
N ASN A 370 23.93 15.86 -24.90
CA ASN A 370 23.84 14.89 -25.99
C ASN A 370 22.48 14.17 -26.07
N ARG A 371 21.40 14.88 -25.72
CA ARG A 371 20.04 14.36 -25.79
C ARG A 371 19.14 15.23 -26.63
N VAL A 372 18.16 14.59 -27.24
CA VAL A 372 17.06 15.22 -27.95
C VAL A 372 15.83 14.34 -27.76
N GLY A 373 14.66 14.93 -27.67
CA GLY A 373 13.38 14.25 -27.67
C GLY A 373 12.57 14.57 -28.91
N ILE A 374 11.31 14.16 -28.87
CA ILE A 374 10.32 14.52 -29.89
C ILE A 374 9.33 15.43 -29.19
N GLU A 375 8.95 16.54 -29.83
CA GLU A 375 8.03 17.50 -29.22
C GLU A 375 6.73 16.82 -28.78
N ARG A 376 6.25 17.17 -27.58
CA ARG A 376 5.03 16.59 -26.94
C ARG A 376 5.13 15.10 -26.60
N GLN A 377 6.28 14.46 -26.82
CA GLN A 377 6.49 13.04 -26.55
C GLN A 377 7.44 12.83 -25.37
N LEU A 378 7.40 11.63 -24.79
CA LEU A 378 8.29 11.22 -23.70
C LEU A 378 9.53 10.46 -24.19
N HIS A 379 9.67 10.25 -25.49
CA HIS A 379 10.81 9.53 -26.05
C HIS A 379 12.10 10.31 -25.88
N ARG A 380 13.17 9.59 -25.59
CA ARG A 380 14.50 10.18 -25.38
C ARG A 380 15.48 9.56 -26.35
N ILE A 381 16.15 10.39 -27.13
CA ILE A 381 17.16 9.99 -28.10
C ILE A 381 18.49 10.53 -27.60
N SER A 382 19.39 9.61 -27.24
CA SER A 382 20.75 9.95 -26.81
C SER A 382 21.71 9.69 -27.95
N VAL A 383 22.58 10.65 -28.22
CA VAL A 383 23.55 10.57 -29.31
C VAL A 383 24.95 10.22 -28.78
N MET A 384 25.72 9.49 -29.58
CA MET A 384 27.15 9.26 -29.34
C MET A 384 27.95 10.02 -30.39
N ARG A 385 28.92 10.81 -29.92
CA ARG A 385 29.77 11.67 -30.77
C ARG A 385 31.21 11.17 -30.81
N SER A 386 31.85 11.31 -31.97
CA SER A 386 33.27 11.05 -32.16
C SER A 386 34.10 12.15 -31.49
N LYS A 387 35.44 12.01 -31.53
CA LYS A 387 36.35 13.07 -31.07
C LYS A 387 36.29 14.33 -31.95
N SER A 388 35.84 14.20 -33.20
CA SER A 388 35.58 15.31 -34.13
C SER A 388 34.15 15.88 -33.97
N ASP A 389 33.45 15.52 -32.90
CA ASP A 389 32.08 15.92 -32.59
C ASP A 389 31.01 15.36 -33.57
N GLU A 390 31.35 14.40 -34.42
CA GLU A 390 30.41 13.81 -35.38
C GLU A 390 29.53 12.74 -34.70
N VAL A 391 28.21 12.82 -34.87
CA VAL A 391 27.29 11.81 -34.33
C VAL A 391 27.43 10.49 -35.09
N TYR A 392 27.76 9.39 -34.41
CA TYR A 392 27.93 8.07 -35.04
C TYR A 392 27.02 6.98 -34.47
N GLY A 393 26.25 7.29 -33.42
CA GLY A 393 25.32 6.32 -32.84
C GLY A 393 24.18 6.97 -32.07
N LEU A 394 23.07 6.24 -31.98
CA LEU A 394 21.82 6.67 -31.38
C LEU A 394 21.27 5.58 -30.45
N THR A 395 20.84 5.98 -29.26
CA THR A 395 19.99 5.17 -28.39
C THR A 395 18.64 5.86 -28.23
N MET A 396 17.60 5.30 -28.83
CA MET A 396 16.24 5.82 -28.79
C MET A 396 15.43 5.05 -27.74
N ARG A 397 15.24 5.65 -26.57
CA ARG A 397 14.50 5.08 -25.44
C ARG A 397 13.01 5.40 -25.54
N VAL A 398 12.19 4.36 -25.42
CA VAL A 398 10.73 4.48 -25.46
C VAL A 398 10.21 5.05 -24.14
N GLY A 399 9.80 6.32 -24.15
CA GLY A 399 9.06 6.97 -23.08
C GLY A 399 7.62 6.49 -22.98
N ARG A 400 7.11 6.44 -21.75
CA ARG A 400 5.74 6.01 -21.43
C ARG A 400 5.17 6.78 -20.26
N ALA A 401 3.87 7.01 -20.28
CA ALA A 401 3.11 7.54 -19.16
C ALA A 401 2.24 6.44 -18.55
N LEU A 402 2.36 6.22 -17.25
CA LEU A 402 1.45 5.33 -16.51
C LEU A 402 0.42 6.20 -15.79
N CYS A 403 -0.76 6.30 -16.38
CA CYS A 403 -1.85 7.07 -15.81
C CYS A 403 -2.44 6.35 -14.60
N ASN A 404 -2.86 7.17 -13.65
CA ASN A 404 -3.48 6.80 -12.38
C ASN A 404 -2.51 6.19 -11.36
N ALA A 405 -1.21 6.08 -11.63
CA ALA A 405 -0.23 5.60 -10.65
C ALA A 405 -0.27 6.35 -9.31
N ALA A 406 -0.60 7.64 -9.31
CA ALA A 406 -0.69 8.47 -8.11
C ALA A 406 -1.89 8.15 -7.23
N CYS A 407 -2.91 7.40 -7.72
CA CYS A 407 -4.10 7.13 -6.91
C CYS A 407 -3.79 6.30 -5.66
N VAL A 408 -2.67 5.58 -5.59
CA VAL A 408 -2.22 4.90 -4.36
C VAL A 408 -1.96 5.88 -3.19
N LEU A 409 -1.82 7.17 -3.50
CA LEU A 409 -1.55 8.28 -2.57
C LEU A 409 -2.68 9.32 -2.55
N THR A 410 -3.90 8.99 -3.00
CA THR A 410 -4.99 10.00 -3.15
C THR A 410 -5.27 10.75 -1.85
N ASP A 411 -5.35 10.06 -0.72
CA ASP A 411 -5.51 10.68 0.61
C ASP A 411 -4.35 11.62 0.97
N LEU A 412 -3.11 11.23 0.68
CA LEU A 412 -1.93 12.06 0.93
C LEU A 412 -1.91 13.30 0.02
N LEU A 413 -2.34 13.15 -1.22
CA LEU A 413 -2.22 14.19 -2.24
C LEU A 413 -3.38 15.18 -2.20
N LEU A 414 -4.61 14.70 -1.98
CA LEU A 414 -5.85 15.43 -2.26
C LEU A 414 -6.77 15.63 -1.05
N SER A 415 -6.58 14.92 0.07
CA SER A 415 -7.37 15.20 1.28
C SER A 415 -6.95 16.54 1.87
N GLY A 416 -7.91 17.37 2.28
CA GLY A 416 -7.64 18.65 2.97
C GLY A 416 -6.76 18.49 4.21
N LYS A 417 -6.75 17.31 4.85
CA LYS A 417 -5.86 16.98 5.99
C LYS A 417 -4.38 16.93 5.62
N HIS A 418 -4.05 16.60 4.37
CA HIS A 418 -2.69 16.29 3.93
C HIS A 418 -2.25 17.02 2.65
N ALA A 419 -3.17 17.69 1.95
CA ALA A 419 -2.91 18.37 0.68
C ALA A 419 -1.85 19.47 0.77
N ASN A 420 -1.61 20.05 1.95
CA ASN A 420 -0.55 21.05 2.15
C ASN A 420 0.83 20.44 2.50
N LYS A 421 0.92 19.12 2.71
CA LYS A 421 2.17 18.46 3.13
C LYS A 421 3.14 18.32 1.96
N SER A 422 4.39 18.67 2.20
CA SER A 422 5.49 18.42 1.26
C SER A 422 5.88 16.94 1.29
N VAL A 423 6.03 16.32 0.12
CA VAL A 423 6.23 14.88 -0.05
C VAL A 423 7.55 14.57 -0.74
N LEU A 424 8.39 13.73 -0.13
CA LEU A 424 9.61 13.23 -0.74
C LEU A 424 9.42 11.79 -1.20
N ILE A 425 9.57 11.55 -2.50
CA ILE A 425 9.50 10.22 -3.10
C ILE A 425 10.92 9.64 -3.18
N LEU A 426 11.16 8.56 -2.46
CA LEU A 426 12.45 7.88 -2.43
C LEU A 426 12.41 6.58 -3.24
N GLY A 427 13.56 6.15 -3.73
CA GLY A 427 13.70 4.86 -4.38
C GLY A 427 14.97 4.72 -5.19
N HIS A 428 15.37 3.47 -5.41
CA HIS A 428 16.49 3.09 -6.24
C HIS A 428 16.23 3.41 -7.73
N PRO A 429 17.24 3.38 -8.61
CA PRO A 429 17.05 3.61 -10.04
C PRO A 429 16.07 2.58 -10.61
N GLY A 430 15.13 3.03 -11.44
CA GLY A 430 14.13 2.16 -12.04
C GLY A 430 12.99 1.72 -11.11
N SER A 431 12.88 2.25 -9.88
CA SER A 431 11.74 1.99 -8.98
C SER A 431 10.41 2.62 -9.42
N GLY A 432 10.46 3.55 -10.39
CA GLY A 432 9.29 4.25 -10.91
C GLY A 432 9.04 5.64 -10.32
N LYS A 433 10.05 6.29 -9.70
CA LYS A 433 9.93 7.65 -9.12
C LYS A 433 9.34 8.67 -10.10
N THR A 434 9.99 8.84 -11.25
CA THR A 434 9.55 9.77 -12.30
C THR A 434 8.17 9.40 -12.84
N THR A 435 7.86 8.11 -12.95
CA THR A 435 6.51 7.64 -13.35
C THR A 435 5.44 8.09 -12.34
N LEU A 436 5.71 7.95 -11.05
CA LEU A 436 4.81 8.38 -10.00
C LEU A 436 4.70 9.91 -9.97
N ILE A 437 5.82 10.64 -9.95
CA ILE A 437 5.83 12.11 -9.92
C ILE A 437 5.08 12.71 -11.10
N ARG A 438 5.26 12.15 -12.30
CA ARG A 438 4.53 12.61 -13.49
C ARG A 438 3.03 12.51 -13.32
N ASP A 439 2.54 11.38 -12.80
CA ASP A 439 1.11 11.20 -12.55
C ASP A 439 0.62 12.03 -11.33
N VAL A 440 1.49 12.29 -10.35
CA VAL A 440 1.21 13.24 -9.24
C VAL A 440 0.98 14.64 -9.78
N ALA A 441 1.81 15.12 -10.71
CA ALA A 441 1.62 16.43 -11.33
C ALA A 441 0.25 16.55 -12.01
N ARG A 442 -0.16 15.52 -12.75
CA ARG A 442 -1.49 15.44 -13.35
C ARG A 442 -2.60 15.37 -12.31
N CYS A 443 -2.40 14.62 -11.24
CA CYS A 443 -3.39 14.40 -10.20
C CYS A 443 -3.65 15.69 -9.41
N VAL A 444 -2.59 16.37 -8.98
CA VAL A 444 -2.68 17.62 -8.20
C VAL A 444 -3.18 18.75 -9.08
N SER A 445 -2.66 18.91 -10.32
CA SER A 445 -3.08 20.01 -11.20
C SER A 445 -4.57 19.94 -11.61
N LYS A 446 -5.18 18.75 -11.56
CA LYS A 446 -6.64 18.60 -11.79
C LYS A 446 -7.51 19.19 -10.68
N THR A 447 -6.95 19.50 -9.52
CA THR A 447 -7.64 20.22 -8.43
C THR A 447 -7.71 21.73 -8.66
N MET A 448 -7.17 22.22 -9.78
CA MET A 448 -6.97 23.64 -10.10
C MET A 448 -5.89 24.33 -9.26
N GLU A 449 -5.08 23.59 -8.49
CA GLU A 449 -3.85 24.11 -7.90
C GLU A 449 -2.86 24.59 -8.98
N ASN A 450 -2.19 25.71 -8.72
CA ASN A 450 -1.10 26.22 -9.52
C ASN A 450 0.17 25.35 -9.35
N VAL A 451 0.25 24.28 -10.14
CA VAL A 451 1.38 23.34 -10.14
C VAL A 451 2.45 23.79 -11.13
N CYS A 452 3.71 23.83 -10.70
CA CYS A 452 4.86 24.02 -11.57
C CYS A 452 5.90 22.90 -11.41
N ILE A 453 6.34 22.33 -12.53
CA ILE A 453 7.36 21.30 -12.61
C ILE A 453 8.70 21.94 -12.98
N ILE A 454 9.73 21.69 -12.18
CA ILE A 454 11.13 21.95 -12.52
C ILE A 454 11.70 20.69 -13.17
N ASP A 455 11.85 20.72 -14.49
CA ASP A 455 12.19 19.55 -15.29
C ASP A 455 13.62 19.65 -15.83
N THR A 456 14.53 18.90 -15.21
CA THR A 456 15.97 19.00 -15.52
C THR A 456 16.40 18.14 -16.70
N SER A 457 15.73 17.03 -16.94
CA SER A 457 16.06 16.10 -18.03
C SER A 457 14.89 15.91 -19.01
N ASN A 458 13.89 16.79 -18.94
CA ASN A 458 12.65 16.71 -19.72
C ASN A 458 11.95 15.36 -19.55
N GLU A 459 12.12 14.71 -18.39
CA GLU A 459 11.60 13.37 -18.15
C GLU A 459 10.15 13.41 -17.63
N ILE A 460 9.74 14.50 -16.98
CA ILE A 460 8.36 14.62 -16.46
C ILE A 460 7.44 15.11 -17.58
N GLY A 461 7.72 16.28 -18.14
CA GLY A 461 6.90 16.94 -19.14
C GLY A 461 7.20 16.57 -20.58
N GLY A 462 8.19 15.71 -20.85
CA GLY A 462 8.63 15.42 -22.22
C GLY A 462 9.41 16.58 -22.83
N ASP A 463 9.82 16.44 -24.09
CA ASP A 463 10.66 17.42 -24.77
C ASP A 463 9.87 18.45 -25.61
N GLY A 464 10.55 19.51 -26.04
CA GLY A 464 9.95 20.61 -26.82
C GLY A 464 9.23 21.65 -25.96
N LEU A 465 8.67 22.70 -26.58
CA LEU A 465 8.06 23.83 -25.86
C LEU A 465 6.74 23.48 -25.16
N VAL A 466 5.98 22.53 -25.73
CA VAL A 466 4.69 22.10 -25.21
C VAL A 466 4.88 20.83 -24.38
N PRO A 467 4.53 20.82 -23.07
CA PRO A 467 4.65 19.63 -22.26
C PRO A 467 3.64 18.57 -22.72
N HIS A 468 3.99 17.30 -22.55
CA HIS A 468 3.12 16.17 -22.82
C HIS A 468 1.87 16.22 -21.93
N GLU A 469 0.73 15.86 -22.50
CA GLU A 469 -0.60 15.84 -21.87
C GLU A 469 -0.68 15.05 -20.54
N CYS A 470 0.27 14.16 -20.30
CA CYS A 470 0.28 13.27 -19.14
C CYS A 470 0.57 14.00 -17.84
N VAL A 471 1.03 15.27 -17.86
CA VAL A 471 1.18 16.12 -16.67
C VAL A 471 -0.06 16.96 -16.34
N GLY A 472 -1.14 16.84 -17.14
CA GLY A 472 -2.39 17.57 -16.91
C GLY A 472 -2.22 19.08 -17.10
N TRP A 473 -2.70 19.87 -16.14
CA TRP A 473 -2.65 21.34 -16.17
C TRP A 473 -1.34 21.91 -15.62
N ALA A 474 -0.40 21.05 -15.19
CA ALA A 474 0.85 21.48 -14.60
C ALA A 474 1.69 22.28 -15.60
N ARG A 475 2.19 23.43 -15.15
CA ARG A 475 3.16 24.23 -15.89
C ARG A 475 4.55 23.61 -15.75
N ARG A 476 5.46 23.93 -16.67
CA ARG A 476 6.84 23.42 -16.67
C ARG A 476 7.85 24.54 -16.85
N MET A 477 8.91 24.52 -16.06
CA MET A 477 10.15 25.26 -16.28
C MET A 477 11.26 24.25 -16.60
N MET A 478 11.85 24.39 -17.78
CA MET A 478 12.98 23.55 -18.21
C MET A 478 14.27 24.08 -17.59
N VAL A 479 15.13 23.19 -17.12
CA VAL A 479 16.40 23.59 -16.53
C VAL A 479 17.52 23.47 -17.58
N PRO A 480 18.30 24.54 -17.84
CA PRO A 480 19.36 24.50 -18.87
C PRO A 480 20.52 23.54 -18.58
N SER A 481 20.83 23.33 -17.30
CA SER A 481 21.86 22.39 -16.85
C SER A 481 21.56 21.91 -15.44
N LEU A 482 22.18 20.81 -15.03
CA LEU A 482 22.01 20.24 -13.70
C LEU A 482 22.41 21.23 -12.59
N GLU A 483 23.46 22.04 -12.81
CA GLU A 483 23.95 23.05 -11.87
C GLU A 483 22.96 24.21 -11.71
N ALA A 484 22.15 24.49 -12.74
CA ALA A 484 21.19 25.59 -12.73
C ALA A 484 19.90 25.24 -11.97
N GLN A 485 19.64 23.97 -11.66
CA GLN A 485 18.37 23.51 -11.07
C GLN A 485 18.01 24.26 -9.79
N ALA A 486 18.97 24.42 -8.87
CA ALA A 486 18.76 25.15 -7.62
C ALA A 486 18.31 26.60 -7.85
N ARG A 487 18.89 27.29 -8.85
CA ARG A 487 18.51 28.65 -9.23
C ARG A 487 17.10 28.69 -9.82
N VAL A 488 16.79 27.78 -10.73
CA VAL A 488 15.46 27.70 -11.38
C VAL A 488 14.35 27.39 -10.37
N MET A 489 14.61 26.55 -9.36
CA MET A 489 13.67 26.31 -8.25
C MET A 489 13.32 27.60 -7.50
N VAL A 490 14.32 28.43 -7.19
CA VAL A 490 14.13 29.70 -6.47
C VAL A 490 13.46 30.74 -7.38
N GLU A 491 13.85 30.81 -8.65
CA GLU A 491 13.26 31.69 -9.65
C GLU A 491 11.75 31.43 -9.81
N CYS A 492 11.37 30.15 -9.87
CA CYS A 492 9.97 29.73 -10.00
C CYS A 492 9.08 30.34 -8.91
N VAL A 493 9.51 30.24 -7.65
CA VAL A 493 8.77 30.79 -6.51
C VAL A 493 8.95 32.30 -6.31
N GLN A 494 9.89 32.93 -7.02
CA GLN A 494 10.03 34.40 -7.06
C GLN A 494 9.04 35.02 -8.05
N ASN A 495 8.87 34.38 -9.20
CA ASN A 495 8.23 35.00 -10.36
C ASN A 495 6.83 34.46 -10.64
N HIS A 496 6.45 33.33 -10.04
CA HIS A 496 5.18 32.67 -10.31
C HIS A 496 4.42 32.37 -9.01
N THR A 497 3.09 32.55 -9.06
CA THR A 497 2.17 32.21 -7.97
C THR A 497 1.99 30.69 -7.90
N VAL A 498 3.02 29.98 -7.46
CA VAL A 498 3.03 28.51 -7.37
C VAL A 498 2.48 28.06 -6.02
N GLU A 499 1.50 27.17 -6.04
CA GLU A 499 0.98 26.52 -4.84
C GLU A 499 1.71 25.20 -4.57
N THR A 500 2.02 24.44 -5.63
CA THR A 500 2.76 23.18 -5.55
C THR A 500 3.93 23.18 -6.55
N LEU A 501 5.16 23.07 -6.04
CA LEU A 501 6.38 22.89 -6.83
C LEU A 501 6.75 21.40 -6.91
N ILE A 502 6.96 20.90 -8.13
CA ILE A 502 7.35 19.51 -8.40
C ILE A 502 8.76 19.47 -8.97
N VAL A 503 9.64 18.63 -8.40
CA VAL A 503 11.03 18.49 -8.84
C VAL A 503 11.33 17.01 -9.06
N ASP A 504 11.85 16.63 -10.23
CA ASP A 504 12.07 15.20 -10.52
C ASP A 504 13.08 14.57 -9.56
N GLU A 505 14.28 15.12 -9.44
CA GLU A 505 15.31 14.57 -8.55
C GLU A 505 16.11 15.69 -7.86
N ILE A 506 16.18 15.62 -6.53
CA ILE A 506 17.11 16.40 -5.71
C ILE A 506 18.29 15.49 -5.35
N GLY A 507 19.45 15.79 -5.89
CA GLY A 507 20.68 15.01 -5.78
C GLY A 507 21.90 15.80 -5.29
N ARG A 508 21.82 17.13 -5.15
CA ARG A 508 22.97 17.98 -4.76
C ARG A 508 22.66 18.88 -3.55
N LYS A 509 23.71 19.20 -2.80
CA LYS A 509 23.64 20.11 -1.64
C LYS A 509 23.01 21.47 -1.97
N ALA A 510 23.32 22.04 -3.14
CA ALA A 510 22.74 23.33 -3.58
C ALA A 510 21.21 23.25 -3.74
N GLU A 511 20.70 22.12 -4.25
CA GLU A 511 19.26 21.89 -4.43
C GLU A 511 18.55 21.69 -3.08
N VAL A 512 19.23 21.13 -2.08
CA VAL A 512 18.70 21.04 -0.71
C VAL A 512 18.50 22.44 -0.09
N LEU A 513 19.46 23.34 -0.29
CA LEU A 513 19.35 24.73 0.14
C LEU A 513 18.23 25.48 -0.60
N ALA A 514 18.11 25.25 -1.91
CA ALA A 514 17.01 25.78 -2.71
C ALA A 514 15.65 25.25 -2.24
N ALA A 515 15.53 23.95 -1.96
CA ALA A 515 14.33 23.32 -1.42
C ALA A 515 13.93 23.93 -0.06
N SER A 516 14.91 24.22 0.81
CA SER A 516 14.68 24.93 2.07
C SER A 516 14.12 26.34 1.83
N THR A 517 14.70 27.08 0.88
CA THR A 517 14.24 28.42 0.48
C THR A 517 12.82 28.39 -0.08
N VAL A 518 12.51 27.41 -0.93
CA VAL A 518 11.16 27.18 -1.47
C VAL A 518 10.18 26.92 -0.33
N ARG A 519 10.52 26.01 0.60
CA ARG A 519 9.66 25.66 1.73
C ARG A 519 9.35 26.85 2.64
N GLN A 520 10.34 27.71 2.88
CA GLN A 520 10.17 28.94 3.67
C GLN A 520 9.23 29.95 3.02
N ARG A 521 9.10 29.92 1.69
CA ARG A 521 8.23 30.84 0.94
C ARG A 521 6.77 30.39 0.87
N GLY A 522 6.47 29.16 1.30
CA GLY A 522 5.10 28.67 1.45
C GLY A 522 4.64 27.57 0.50
N PRO A 523 5.13 27.45 -0.76
CA PRO A 523 4.66 26.39 -1.65
C PRO A 523 4.88 24.99 -1.09
N ARG A 524 3.92 24.11 -1.38
CA ARG A 524 4.06 22.67 -1.17
C ARG A 524 5.16 22.16 -2.10
N LEU A 525 6.11 21.40 -1.56
CA LEU A 525 7.18 20.80 -2.35
C LEU A 525 6.95 19.29 -2.51
N ILE A 526 6.90 18.81 -3.74
CA ILE A 526 6.91 17.38 -4.05
C ILE A 526 8.17 17.09 -4.88
N ALA A 527 9.04 16.23 -4.38
CA ALA A 527 10.27 15.91 -5.09
C ALA A 527 10.62 14.43 -5.01
N SER A 528 11.52 13.96 -5.86
CA SER A 528 12.18 12.67 -5.63
C SER A 528 13.64 12.81 -5.23
N ALA A 529 14.17 11.76 -4.60
CA ALA A 529 15.60 11.58 -4.39
C ALA A 529 15.96 10.11 -4.45
N HIS A 530 17.25 9.83 -4.66
CA HIS A 530 17.76 8.47 -4.72
C HIS A 530 17.90 7.83 -3.32
N GLY A 531 17.61 6.54 -3.24
CA GLY A 531 17.88 5.70 -2.06
C GLY A 531 16.65 5.43 -1.20
N ASP A 532 16.87 5.16 0.08
CA ASP A 532 15.85 5.02 1.11
C ASP A 532 16.09 6.03 2.25
N PHE A 533 15.13 6.17 3.17
CA PHE A 533 15.16 7.13 4.27
C PHE A 533 16.39 6.99 5.16
N ARG A 534 16.81 5.76 5.49
CA ARG A 534 17.99 5.52 6.35
C ARG A 534 19.29 5.85 5.61
N ALA A 535 19.38 5.58 4.32
CA ALA A 535 20.50 6.00 3.48
C ALA A 535 20.56 7.54 3.37
N LEU A 536 19.40 8.18 3.19
CA LEU A 536 19.29 9.63 3.08
C LEU A 536 19.73 10.35 4.35
N LEU A 537 19.35 9.86 5.53
CA LEU A 537 19.74 10.46 6.82
C LEU A 537 21.26 10.40 7.07
N ARG A 538 21.96 9.45 6.44
CA ARG A 538 23.43 9.29 6.50
C ARG A 538 24.15 10.09 5.41
N ASN A 539 23.46 10.56 4.39
CA ASN A 539 24.07 11.29 3.29
C ASN A 539 24.40 12.74 3.74
N PRO A 540 25.68 13.16 3.76
CA PRO A 540 26.07 14.47 4.27
C PRO A 540 25.48 15.63 3.47
N ASP A 541 25.29 15.46 2.16
CA ASP A 541 24.77 16.50 1.26
C ASP A 541 23.25 16.56 1.26
N LEU A 542 22.58 15.41 1.41
CA LEU A 542 21.12 15.29 1.26
C LEU A 542 20.33 15.14 2.56
N LYS A 543 20.97 14.85 3.70
CA LYS A 543 20.28 14.68 4.98
C LYS A 543 19.46 15.90 5.41
N GLY A 544 19.78 17.08 4.89
CA GLY A 544 19.00 18.32 5.12
C GLY A 544 17.55 18.21 4.66
N LEU A 545 17.23 17.38 3.66
CA LEU A 545 15.85 17.14 3.20
C LEU A 545 14.95 16.59 4.31
N VAL A 546 15.53 15.82 5.24
CA VAL A 546 14.84 15.19 6.38
C VAL A 546 15.18 15.85 7.72
N GLY A 547 15.76 17.06 7.71
CA GLY A 547 16.08 17.82 8.92
C GLY A 547 17.47 17.53 9.50
N GLY A 548 18.23 16.61 8.90
CA GLY A 548 19.63 16.36 9.22
C GLY A 548 19.89 15.78 10.60
N SER A 549 21.17 15.65 10.94
CA SER A 549 21.65 15.17 12.23
C SER A 549 22.90 15.94 12.65
N GLN A 550 23.01 16.22 13.94
CA GLN A 550 24.12 16.95 14.58
C GLN A 550 24.48 16.33 15.92
N GLN A 551 25.74 16.46 16.34
CA GLN A 551 26.16 16.07 17.68
C GLN A 551 25.94 17.24 18.65
N VAL A 552 25.28 16.95 19.77
CA VAL A 552 25.00 17.89 20.85
C VAL A 552 25.61 17.32 22.12
N THR A 553 26.23 18.19 22.93
CA THR A 553 26.70 17.82 24.27
C THR A 553 25.61 18.17 25.27
N LEU A 554 25.06 17.16 25.94
CA LEU A 554 24.07 17.35 27.00
C LEU A 554 24.71 17.89 28.28
N GLY A 555 23.93 18.65 29.04
CA GLY A 555 24.32 19.08 30.38
C GLY A 555 24.37 17.91 31.38
N ASP A 556 25.03 18.11 32.53
CA ASP A 556 25.26 17.05 33.53
C ASP A 556 23.99 16.38 34.07
N LYS A 557 22.87 17.12 34.13
CA LYS A 557 21.58 16.58 34.59
C LYS A 557 20.97 15.63 33.54
N GLU A 558 20.84 16.07 32.30
CA GLU A 558 20.28 15.27 31.20
C GLU A 558 21.18 14.09 30.84
N ALA A 559 22.50 14.24 30.98
CA ALA A 559 23.45 13.15 30.77
C ALA A 559 23.36 12.04 31.83
N LYS A 560 22.94 12.35 33.06
CA LYS A 560 22.68 11.33 34.11
C LYS A 560 21.39 10.55 33.85
N GLU A 561 20.41 11.19 33.21
CA GLU A 561 19.14 10.57 32.83
C GLU A 561 19.25 9.76 31.53
N SER A 562 20.28 10.02 30.72
CA SER A 562 20.54 9.30 29.48
C SER A 562 21.47 8.11 29.66
N SER A 563 21.12 6.99 29.02
CA SER A 563 21.96 5.80 28.88
C SER A 563 23.09 5.93 27.85
N LYS A 564 23.13 7.03 27.06
CA LYS A 564 24.07 7.21 25.92
C LYS A 564 25.21 8.20 26.18
N GLY A 565 25.40 8.63 27.44
CA GLY A 565 26.45 9.57 27.83
C GLY A 565 26.17 11.02 27.39
N LYS A 566 27.20 11.88 27.53
CA LYS A 566 27.10 13.33 27.32
C LYS A 566 27.00 13.73 25.84
N LEU A 567 27.65 13.01 24.93
CA LEU A 567 27.55 13.29 23.49
C LEU A 567 26.39 12.51 22.89
N GLN A 568 25.43 13.22 22.30
CA GLN A 568 24.29 12.59 21.64
C GLN A 568 24.06 13.17 20.25
N THR A 569 23.57 12.32 19.35
CA THR A 569 23.14 12.74 18.03
C THR A 569 21.66 13.12 18.10
N GLN A 570 21.35 14.35 17.71
CA GLN A 570 19.98 14.85 17.61
C GLN A 570 19.71 15.38 16.21
N ARG A 571 18.43 15.53 15.86
CA ARG A 571 18.02 16.13 14.60
C ARG A 571 18.46 17.59 14.54
N ALA A 572 18.99 18.02 13.39
CA ALA A 572 19.59 19.35 13.27
C ALA A 572 18.54 20.48 13.07
N GLY A 573 17.38 20.14 12.51
CA GLY A 573 16.27 21.08 12.31
C GLY A 573 15.01 20.41 11.80
N ASN A 574 14.03 21.22 11.39
CA ASN A 574 12.81 20.69 10.80
C ASN A 574 13.09 20.09 9.41
N PRO A 575 12.51 18.93 9.09
CA PRO A 575 12.50 18.39 7.74
C PRO A 575 11.93 19.38 6.73
N ILE A 576 12.48 19.37 5.51
CA ILE A 576 11.88 20.10 4.39
C ILE A 576 10.57 19.40 3.98
N PHE A 577 10.57 18.06 4.03
CA PHE A 577 9.44 17.22 3.66
C PHE A 577 8.74 16.64 4.89
N ASP A 578 7.42 16.73 4.92
CA ASP A 578 6.59 16.27 6.03
C ASP A 578 6.34 14.75 5.95
N VAL A 579 6.29 14.20 4.73
CA VAL A 579 5.99 12.80 4.43
C VAL A 579 7.02 12.24 3.46
N ILE A 580 7.43 10.98 3.66
CA ILE A 580 8.23 10.22 2.69
C ILE A 580 7.39 9.09 2.10
N VAL A 581 7.49 8.91 0.78
CA VAL A 581 6.98 7.75 0.06
C VAL A 581 8.16 6.99 -0.56
N GLU A 582 8.52 5.85 -0.01
CA GLU A 582 9.59 5.01 -0.56
C GLU A 582 9.03 3.96 -1.51
N LEU A 583 9.50 3.97 -2.76
CA LEU A 583 9.11 3.01 -3.78
C LEU A 583 9.98 1.76 -3.72
N ASP A 584 9.34 0.59 -3.75
CA ASP A 584 10.02 -0.70 -3.81
C ASP A 584 10.49 -1.00 -5.24
N HIS A 585 11.79 -1.26 -5.40
CA HIS A 585 12.38 -1.57 -6.70
C HIS A 585 12.24 -3.05 -7.10
N VAL A 586 11.96 -3.92 -6.14
CA VAL A 586 11.75 -5.36 -6.35
C VAL A 586 10.28 -5.64 -6.60
N ALA A 587 9.40 -5.13 -5.74
CA ALA A 587 7.96 -5.28 -5.82
C ALA A 587 7.30 -4.02 -6.41
N ARG A 588 7.25 -3.92 -7.75
CA ARG A 588 6.59 -2.79 -8.44
C ARG A 588 5.15 -2.59 -7.96
N GLY A 589 4.74 -1.33 -7.83
CA GLY A 589 3.43 -0.96 -7.30
C GLY A 589 3.35 -1.00 -5.77
N ARG A 590 4.41 -1.46 -5.06
CA ARG A 590 4.52 -1.37 -3.61
C ARG A 590 5.27 -0.11 -3.19
N CYS A 591 4.75 0.59 -2.19
CA CYS A 591 5.41 1.71 -1.54
C CYS A 591 5.27 1.66 -0.02
N ARG A 592 6.17 2.35 0.67
CA ARG A 592 6.17 2.56 2.11
C ARG A 592 5.97 4.04 2.39
N ILE A 593 5.06 4.38 3.29
CA ILE A 593 4.72 5.76 3.65
C ILE A 593 5.14 6.02 5.08
N ILE A 594 5.99 7.04 5.26
CA ILE A 594 6.38 7.60 6.55
C ILE A 594 5.63 8.91 6.71
N TRP A 595 4.54 8.89 7.48
CA TRP A 595 3.60 10.02 7.62
C TRP A 595 4.12 11.22 8.43
N ASP A 596 5.16 11.00 9.23
CA ASP A 596 5.81 12.00 10.07
C ASP A 596 7.33 11.79 10.03
N VAL A 597 7.98 12.50 9.11
CA VAL A 597 9.44 12.41 8.90
C VAL A 597 10.20 12.89 10.13
N ALA A 598 9.72 13.94 10.80
CA ALA A 598 10.35 14.50 11.99
C ALA A 598 10.45 13.45 13.09
N LYS A 599 9.33 12.83 13.44
CA LYS A 599 9.27 11.75 14.43
C LYS A 599 10.09 10.52 13.99
N ALA A 600 10.05 10.17 12.71
CA ALA A 600 10.82 9.05 12.19
C ALA A 600 12.34 9.27 12.34
N VAL A 601 12.85 10.48 12.07
CA VAL A 601 14.26 10.81 12.26
C VAL A 601 14.65 10.70 13.72
N ASP A 602 13.88 11.31 14.62
CA ASP A 602 14.16 11.26 16.07
C ASP A 602 14.19 9.80 16.56
N THR A 603 13.23 8.98 16.12
CA THR A 603 13.16 7.55 16.45
C THR A 603 14.38 6.77 15.93
N VAL A 604 14.86 7.07 14.72
CA VAL A 604 16.07 6.44 14.16
C VAL A 604 17.32 6.86 14.93
N LEU A 605 17.46 8.13 15.31
CA LEU A 605 18.60 8.62 16.09
C LEU A 605 18.61 8.02 17.50
N GLU A 606 17.44 7.69 18.05
CA GLU A 606 17.30 6.92 19.27
C GLU A 606 17.66 5.43 19.13
N GLY A 607 17.84 4.93 17.90
CA GLY A 607 18.11 3.51 17.63
C GLY A 607 16.86 2.63 17.72
N LYS A 608 15.67 3.23 17.60
CA LYS A 608 14.38 2.55 17.65
C LYS A 608 13.81 2.35 16.25
N VAL A 609 12.80 1.48 16.16
CA VAL A 609 12.04 1.29 14.91
C VAL A 609 10.96 2.36 14.79
N TYR A 610 10.81 2.90 13.57
CA TYR A 610 9.80 3.90 13.26
C TYR A 610 8.58 3.27 12.55
N PRO A 611 7.38 3.84 12.74
CA PRO A 611 6.17 3.35 12.08
C PRO A 611 6.20 3.65 10.59
N VAL A 612 5.72 2.70 9.79
CA VAL A 612 5.61 2.83 8.34
C VAL A 612 4.38 2.10 7.85
N GLU A 613 3.62 2.72 6.96
CA GLU A 613 2.48 2.08 6.29
C GLU A 613 2.92 1.54 4.94
N THR A 614 2.64 0.27 4.65
CA THR A 614 2.98 -0.32 3.35
C THR A 614 1.73 -0.44 2.50
N ARG A 615 1.76 0.13 1.31
CA ARG A 615 0.68 0.01 0.31
C ARG A 615 1.16 -0.75 -0.90
N ARG A 616 0.25 -1.45 -1.56
CA ARG A 616 0.49 -2.05 -2.87
C ARG A 616 -0.70 -1.82 -3.78
N TRP A 617 -0.43 -1.32 -4.98
CA TRP A 617 -1.41 -1.27 -6.03
C TRP A 617 -0.76 -1.43 -7.40
N ASP A 618 -1.21 -2.44 -8.11
CA ASP A 618 -0.75 -2.79 -9.45
C ASP A 618 -1.90 -3.36 -10.29
N ARG A 619 -1.62 -3.72 -11.55
CA ARG A 619 -2.64 -4.21 -12.50
C ARG A 619 -3.34 -5.51 -12.07
N SER A 620 -2.73 -6.29 -11.16
CA SER A 620 -3.29 -7.54 -10.63
C SER A 620 -4.18 -7.34 -9.41
N THR A 621 -4.16 -6.16 -8.80
CA THR A 621 -4.91 -5.86 -7.57
C THR A 621 -6.20 -5.09 -7.85
N ARG A 622 -7.23 -5.30 -7.04
CA ARG A 622 -8.46 -4.52 -7.02
C ARG A 622 -8.41 -3.56 -5.83
N GLY A 623 -8.34 -2.26 -6.08
CA GLY A 623 -8.12 -1.25 -5.05
C GLY A 623 -6.70 -1.29 -4.45
N VAL A 624 -6.42 -0.40 -3.52
CA VAL A 624 -5.10 -0.30 -2.87
C VAL A 624 -5.03 -1.29 -1.71
N GLN A 625 -4.08 -2.22 -1.76
CA GLN A 625 -3.85 -3.14 -0.65
C GLN A 625 -3.04 -2.46 0.44
N VAL A 626 -3.53 -2.49 1.69
CA VAL A 626 -2.76 -2.06 2.86
C VAL A 626 -2.12 -3.30 3.47
N LEU A 627 -0.80 -3.42 3.31
CA LEU A 627 -0.08 -4.59 3.74
C LEU A 627 0.30 -4.44 5.21
N LYS A 628 -0.19 -5.37 6.05
CA LYS A 628 0.25 -5.48 7.44
C LYS A 628 1.71 -5.90 7.42
N ASN A 629 2.60 -5.03 7.88
CA ASN A 629 4.01 -5.35 8.02
C ASN A 629 4.15 -6.55 8.97
N SER A 630 4.52 -7.72 8.44
CA SER A 630 5.31 -8.67 9.22
C SER A 630 6.67 -8.00 9.42
N HIS A 631 6.83 -7.42 10.61
CA HIS A 631 8.01 -6.71 11.12
C HIS A 631 8.09 -5.23 10.75
N GLU A 632 7.86 -4.39 11.77
CA GLU A 632 8.82 -3.37 12.20
C GLU A 632 10.18 -3.56 11.49
N ILE A 633 10.64 -2.57 10.73
CA ILE A 633 11.98 -2.61 10.12
C ILE A 633 12.99 -2.69 11.28
N ALA A 634 13.34 -3.92 11.66
CA ALA A 634 14.32 -4.21 12.69
C ALA A 634 15.66 -3.55 12.32
N ILE A 635 16.38 -3.21 13.37
CA ILE A 635 17.60 -2.40 13.41
C ILE A 635 18.58 -2.77 12.30
#